data_AF-A0A1B6FU83-F1
#
_entry.id   AF-A0A1B6FU83-F1
#
_cell.length_a   1.000
_cell.length_b   1.000
_cell.length_c   1.000
_cell.angle_alpha   90.00
_cell.angle_beta   90.00
_cell.angle_gamma   90.00
#
_symmetry.space_group_name_H-M   'P 1'
#
loop_
_entity.id
_entity.type
_entity.pdbx_description
1 polymer ?
#
loop_
_entity_poly.entity_id
_entity_poly.type
_entity_poly.pdbx_seq_one_letter_code
_entity_poly.pdbx_strand_id
1 'polypeptide(L)'
;DKPVAPVYVSLLVQSDKGLDNWSCSLKSAISDIEVDKVEIPGRKLLNIPGYDKPVEFGVLTMFAYKVEGSEEELIVATTRVETMLGDVAVAVHPSDQRYTHLHGKYV
;
A
#
# COMPACT_ATOMS: atom_id res chain seq x y z
N ASP A 1 -23.98 -5.75 21.80
CA ASP A 1 -23.17 -4.69 21.20
C ASP A 1 -21.71 -5.05 21.16
N LYS A 2 -21.25 -5.64 20.05
CA LYS A 2 -19.81 -5.76 19.80
C LYS A 2 -19.35 -4.41 19.23
N PRO A 3 -18.32 -3.77 19.80
CA PRO A 3 -17.77 -2.55 19.25
C PRO A 3 -17.29 -2.86 17.83
N VAL A 4 -17.80 -2.11 16.86
CA VAL A 4 -17.37 -2.18 15.47
C VAL A 4 -15.87 -1.93 15.46
N ALA A 5 -15.11 -2.92 14.99
CA ALA A 5 -13.66 -2.82 14.93
C ALA A 5 -13.27 -1.59 14.08
N PRO A 6 -12.25 -0.82 14.50
CA PRO A 6 -11.79 0.32 13.71
C PRO A 6 -11.37 -0.17 12.32
N VAL A 7 -11.70 0.60 11.29
CA VAL A 7 -11.18 0.36 9.94
C VAL A 7 -9.66 0.32 10.02
N TYR A 8 -9.09 -0.87 9.88
CA TYR A 8 -7.66 -1.08 9.99
C TYR A 8 -7.00 -0.78 8.64
N VAL A 9 -6.07 0.17 8.63
CA VAL A 9 -5.04 0.21 7.60
C VAL A 9 -4.02 -0.84 8.00
N SER A 10 -3.98 -1.97 7.30
CA SER A 10 -2.97 -3.00 7.57
C SER A 10 -1.59 -2.41 7.27
N LEU A 11 -0.84 -2.12 8.33
CA LEU A 11 0.59 -1.90 8.26
C LEU A 11 1.24 -3.27 8.45
N LEU A 12 1.88 -3.72 7.39
CA LEU A 12 2.69 -4.92 7.40
C LEU A 12 4.00 -4.56 8.08
N VAL A 13 4.20 -5.06 9.30
CA VAL A 13 5.45 -4.87 10.06
C VAL A 13 6.27 -6.14 9.91
N GLN A 14 7.49 -6.02 9.39
CA GLN A 14 8.38 -7.15 9.22
C GLN A 14 9.14 -7.43 10.52
N SER A 15 8.93 -8.61 11.09
CA SER A 15 9.75 -9.17 12.17
C SER A 15 10.74 -10.19 11.60
N ASP A 16 11.69 -10.67 12.40
CA ASP A 16 12.67 -11.71 12.04
C ASP A 16 12.02 -13.04 11.57
N LYS A 17 10.69 -13.16 11.66
CA LYS A 17 9.92 -14.40 11.44
C LYS A 17 8.78 -14.29 10.41
N GLY A 18 8.56 -13.14 9.79
CA GLY A 18 7.49 -12.99 8.80
C GLY A 18 6.85 -11.60 8.79
N LEU A 19 5.75 -11.52 8.05
CA LEU A 19 4.97 -10.32 7.83
C LEU A 19 3.64 -10.49 8.56
N ASP A 20 3.43 -9.67 9.59
CA ASP A 20 2.28 -9.77 10.49
C ASP A 20 1.36 -8.54 10.31
N ASN A 21 0.05 -8.72 10.51
CA ASN A 21 -0.87 -7.58 10.59
C ASN A 21 -0.64 -6.84 11.93
N TRP A 22 -0.33 -5.55 11.88
CA TRP A 22 -0.12 -4.73 13.08
C TRP A 22 -1.23 -3.69 13.28
N SER A 23 -1.71 -3.59 14.53
CA SER A 23 -2.64 -2.53 14.93
C SER A 23 -1.94 -1.40 15.67
N CYS A 24 -1.94 -0.20 15.09
CA CYS A 24 -1.40 1.00 15.73
C CYS A 24 -2.17 1.41 16.99
N SER A 25 -3.48 1.15 17.04
CA SER A 25 -4.33 1.50 18.18
C SER A 25 -4.09 0.59 19.38
N LEU A 26 -3.98 -0.73 19.15
CA LEU A 26 -3.73 -1.72 20.20
C LEU A 26 -2.24 -1.88 20.53
N LYS A 27 -1.35 -1.43 19.64
CA LYS A 27 0.10 -1.63 19.71
C LYS A 27 0.46 -3.12 19.83
N SER A 28 -0.20 -3.95 19.04
CA SER A 28 -0.02 -5.41 19.01
C SER A 28 -0.18 -5.95 17.59
N ALA A 29 0.45 -7.12 17.35
CA ALA A 29 0.13 -7.96 16.21
C ALA A 29 -1.29 -8.55 16.38
N ILE A 30 -1.99 -8.72 15.26
CA ILE A 30 -3.35 -9.25 15.16
C ILE A 30 -3.35 -10.41 14.14
N SER A 31 -4.07 -11.48 14.44
CA SER A 31 -4.18 -12.63 13.54
C SER A 31 -5.10 -12.36 12.34
N ASP A 32 -4.93 -13.08 11.24
CA ASP A 32 -5.77 -12.89 10.04
C ASP A 32 -7.27 -13.05 10.31
N ILE A 33 -7.66 -13.93 11.24
CA ILE A 33 -9.07 -14.16 11.59
C ILE A 33 -9.70 -12.99 12.38
N GLU A 34 -8.88 -12.15 13.00
CA GLU A 34 -9.31 -10.95 13.72
C GLU A 34 -9.37 -9.71 12.81
N VAL A 35 -8.95 -9.84 11.54
CA VAL A 35 -8.94 -8.74 10.56
C VAL A 35 -10.16 -8.82 9.65
N ASP A 36 -11.08 -7.87 9.82
CA ASP A 36 -12.18 -7.66 8.89
C ASP A 36 -11.73 -6.89 7.64
N LYS A 37 -12.01 -7.43 6.45
CA LYS A 37 -11.73 -6.78 5.17
C LYS A 37 -12.96 -6.00 4.71
N VAL A 38 -12.84 -4.69 4.64
CA VAL A 38 -13.91 -3.79 4.19
C VAL A 38 -13.57 -3.26 2.81
N GLU A 39 -14.44 -3.50 1.83
CA GLU A 39 -14.31 -2.92 0.50
C GLU A 39 -14.78 -1.46 0.50
N ILE A 40 -13.96 -0.58 -0.06
CA ILE A 40 -14.25 0.85 -0.18
C ILE A 40 -14.36 1.18 -1.67
N PRO A 41 -15.58 1.42 -2.20
CA PRO A 41 -15.75 1.78 -3.60
C PRO A 41 -15.30 3.23 -3.82
N GLY A 42 -14.20 3.39 -4.55
CA GLY A 42 -13.68 4.70 -4.96
C GLY A 42 -13.18 5.57 -3.81
N ARG A 43 -12.99 6.87 -4.11
CA ARG A 43 -12.47 7.86 -3.18
C ARG A 43 -13.49 8.17 -2.08
N LYS A 44 -13.13 7.94 -0.81
CA LYS A 44 -14.00 8.15 0.34
C LYS A 44 -13.25 8.67 1.56
N LEU A 45 -13.85 9.61 2.28
CA LEU A 45 -13.40 10.04 3.60
C LEU A 45 -14.03 9.14 4.67
N LEU A 46 -13.22 8.52 5.50
CA LEU A 46 -13.66 7.64 6.59
C LEU A 46 -13.18 8.15 7.94
N ASN A 47 -14.07 8.13 8.93
CA ASN A 47 -13.71 8.43 10.31
C ASN A 47 -13.11 7.17 10.93
N ILE A 48 -11.82 7.21 11.23
CA ILE A 48 -11.12 6.12 11.92
C ILE A 48 -11.14 6.40 13.42
N PRO A 49 -11.57 5.44 14.27
CA PRO A 49 -11.49 5.60 15.72
C PRO A 49 -10.05 5.90 16.16
N GLY A 50 -9.86 6.99 16.90
CA GLY A 50 -8.55 7.47 17.36
C GLY A 50 -7.91 8.54 16.48
N TYR A 51 -8.53 8.91 15.36
CA TYR A 51 -8.10 10.04 14.53
C TYR A 51 -9.09 11.21 14.67
N ASP A 52 -8.57 12.42 14.91
CA ASP A 52 -9.39 13.63 15.04
C ASP A 52 -10.02 14.08 13.72
N LYS A 53 -9.42 13.67 12.60
CA LYS A 53 -9.82 14.06 11.25
C LYS A 53 -10.18 12.82 10.43
N PRO A 54 -11.17 12.91 9.53
CA PRO A 54 -11.44 11.85 8.57
C PRO A 54 -10.20 11.61 7.71
N VAL A 55 -9.91 10.34 7.47
CA VAL A 55 -8.79 9.90 6.62
C VAL A 55 -9.35 9.55 5.25
N GLU A 56 -8.61 9.95 4.22
CA GLU A 56 -8.99 9.70 2.84
C GLU A 56 -8.51 8.33 2.37
N PHE A 57 -9.42 7.57 1.76
CA PHE A 57 -9.20 6.25 1.20
C PHE A 57 -9.62 6.18 -0.26
N GLY A 58 -9.09 5.19 -0.99
CA GLY A 58 -9.50 4.92 -2.37
C GLY A 58 -9.03 5.96 -3.40
N VAL A 59 -7.97 6.71 -3.07
CA VAL A 59 -7.27 7.59 -4.02
C VAL A 59 -6.20 6.77 -4.72
N LEU A 60 -6.25 6.71 -6.05
CA LEU A 60 -5.19 6.14 -6.85
C LEU A 60 -4.24 7.27 -7.28
N THR A 61 -3.02 7.25 -6.74
CA THR A 61 -1.97 8.23 -7.07
C THR A 61 -1.05 7.64 -8.12
N MET A 62 -0.75 8.43 -9.15
CA MET A 62 0.18 8.05 -10.22
C MET A 62 1.43 8.92 -10.12
N PHE A 63 2.59 8.29 -10.18
CA PHE A 63 3.89 8.96 -10.22
C PHE A 63 4.86 8.13 -11.08
N ALA A 64 6.00 8.71 -11.45
CA ALA A 64 6.92 8.07 -12.38
C ALA A 64 8.33 7.97 -11.80
N TYR A 65 8.99 6.82 -12.01
CA TYR A 65 10.41 6.63 -11.75
C TYR A 65 11.20 6.82 -13.04
N LYS A 66 12.33 7.53 -12.99
CA LYS A 66 13.20 7.73 -14.16
C LYS A 66 14.08 6.50 -14.36
N VAL A 67 14.08 5.92 -15.55
CA VAL A 67 14.93 4.77 -15.86
C VAL A 67 16.39 5.22 -15.94
N GLU A 68 17.27 4.52 -15.22
CA GLU A 68 18.70 4.83 -15.21
C GLU A 68 19.30 4.71 -16.62
N GLY A 69 20.01 5.77 -17.04
CA GLY A 69 20.65 5.82 -18.36
C GLY A 69 19.67 6.04 -19.53
N SER A 70 18.43 6.43 -19.26
CA SER A 70 17.40 6.75 -20.26
C SER A 70 16.64 8.03 -19.90
N GLU A 71 15.94 8.60 -20.88
CA GLU A 71 14.92 9.65 -20.67
C GLU A 71 13.51 9.04 -20.53
N GLU A 72 13.40 7.70 -20.52
CA GLU A 72 12.16 6.97 -20.27
C GLU A 72 11.79 7.01 -18.79
N GLU A 73 10.49 7.08 -18.51
CA GLU A 73 9.93 7.05 -17.17
C GLU A 73 8.94 5.89 -17.03
N LEU A 74 8.99 5.20 -15.88
CA LEU A 74 8.08 4.12 -15.54
C LEU A 74 6.98 4.64 -14.60
N ILE A 75 5.76 4.71 -15.12
CA ILE A 75 4.60 5.20 -14.37
C ILE A 75 4.05 4.09 -13.48
N VAL A 76 3.97 4.35 -12.17
CA VAL A 76 3.42 3.47 -11.15
C VAL A 76 2.15 4.11 -10.56
N ALA A 77 1.16 3.28 -10.27
CA ALA A 77 -0.09 3.69 -9.62
C ALA A 77 -0.25 2.96 -8.29
N THR A 78 -0.45 3.71 -7.20
CA THR A 78 -0.63 3.14 -5.85
C THR A 78 -1.70 3.90 -5.06
N THR A 79 -2.36 3.20 -4.14
CA THR A 79 -3.23 3.84 -3.14
C THR A 79 -2.48 4.23 -1.86
N ARG A 80 -1.20 3.89 -1.76
CA ARG A 80 -0.32 4.14 -0.62
C ARG A 80 0.94 4.88 -1.03
N VAL A 81 0.79 6.13 -1.45
CA VAL A 81 1.94 6.93 -1.92
C VAL A 81 2.99 7.13 -0.82
N GLU A 82 2.59 7.07 0.45
CA GLU A 82 3.50 7.15 1.59
C GLU A 82 4.50 5.98 1.67
N THR A 83 4.21 4.84 1.03
CA THR A 83 5.15 3.70 0.98
C THR A 83 6.19 3.83 -0.12
N MET A 84 6.06 4.79 -1.04
CA MET A 84 6.98 5.01 -2.16
C MET A 84 8.45 5.11 -1.73
N LEU A 85 8.71 5.72 -0.56
CA LEU A 85 10.07 5.87 -0.03
C LEU A 85 10.69 4.56 0.47
N GLY A 86 9.86 3.53 0.68
CA GLY A 86 10.30 2.18 1.04
C GLY A 86 10.36 1.23 -0.16
N ASP A 87 10.10 1.71 -1.38
CA ASP A 87 10.13 0.87 -2.57
C ASP A 87 11.57 0.45 -2.88
N VAL A 88 11.77 -0.85 -3.11
CA VAL A 88 13.09 -1.45 -3.42
C VAL A 88 13.17 -1.94 -4.88
N ALA A 89 12.02 -2.18 -5.50
CA ALA A 89 11.91 -2.61 -6.90
C ALA A 89 10.52 -2.31 -7.45
N VAL A 90 10.42 -2.16 -8.77
CA VAL A 90 9.15 -2.14 -9.49
C VAL A 90 8.92 -3.47 -10.19
N ALA A 91 7.77 -4.09 -9.95
CA ALA A 91 7.40 -5.35 -10.58
C ALA A 91 6.63 -5.10 -11.88
N VAL A 92 7.09 -5.72 -12.96
CA VAL A 92 6.44 -5.68 -14.27
C VAL A 92 5.97 -7.09 -14.63
N HIS A 93 4.77 -7.19 -15.22
CA HIS A 93 4.24 -8.48 -15.67
C HIS A 93 5.12 -9.03 -16.83
N PRO A 94 5.56 -10.30 -16.79
CA PRO A 94 6.57 -10.82 -17.72
C PRO A 94 6.13 -10.79 -19.20
N SER A 95 4.82 -10.85 -19.47
CA SER A 95 4.26 -10.80 -20.82
C SER A 95 3.83 -9.39 -21.26
N ASP A 96 4.06 -8.35 -20.45
CA ASP A 96 3.73 -6.98 -20.84
C ASP A 96 4.79 -6.43 -21.80
N GLN A 97 4.48 -6.48 -23.10
CA GLN A 97 5.37 -6.05 -24.17
C GLN A 97 5.81 -4.58 -24.05
N ARG A 98 5.03 -3.74 -23.36
CA ARG A 98 5.33 -2.31 -23.20
C ARG A 98 6.56 -2.05 -22.36
N TYR A 99 6.91 -2.97 -21.45
CA TYR A 99 7.95 -2.77 -20.44
C TYR A 99 8.96 -3.92 -20.39
N THR A 100 8.85 -4.90 -21.31
CA THR A 100 9.76 -6.06 -21.33
C THR A 100 11.22 -5.65 -21.51
N HIS A 101 11.49 -4.54 -22.22
CA HIS A 101 12.84 -3.99 -22.41
C HIS A 101 13.44 -3.38 -21.14
N LEU A 102 12.61 -3.11 -20.12
CA LEU A 102 13.03 -2.57 -18.82
C LEU A 102 13.37 -3.65 -17.79
N HIS A 103 13.18 -4.93 -18.11
CA HIS A 103 13.54 -6.00 -17.19
C HIS A 103 15.04 -5.98 -16.84
N GLY A 104 15.34 -5.93 -15.55
CA GLY A 104 16.72 -5.84 -15.04
C GLY A 104 17.35 -4.45 -15.14
N LYS A 105 16.59 -3.42 -15.52
CA LYS A 105 17.02 -2.01 -15.44
C LYS A 105 16.72 -1.43 -14.07
N TYR A 106 17.48 -0.40 -13.69
CA TYR A 106 17.29 0.35 -12.46
C TYR A 106 16.44 1.60 -12.74
N VAL A 107 15.69 2.02 -11.72
CA VAL A 107 14.82 3.20 -11.73
C VAL A 107 15.00 4.00 -10.44
#